data_AF-A0A1G3IDI7-F1
#
_entry.id   AF-A0A1G3IDI7-F1
#
_cell.length_a   1.000
_cell.length_b   1.000
_cell.length_c   1.000
_cell.angle_alpha   90.00
_cell.angle_beta   90.00
_cell.angle_gamma   90.00
#
_symmetry.space_group_name_H-M   'P 1'
#
loop_
_entity.id
_entity.type
_entity.pdbx_description
1 polymer ?
#
loop_
_entity_poly.entity_id
_entity_poly.type
_entity_poly.pdbx_seq_one_letter_code
_entity_poly.pdbx_strand_id
1 'polypeptide(L)'
;MKIEVSLPEAAMTLSPLIVTAPVERSGTTLIQRLICSSNNGICYGENLFVEFLDMLAYTVSKIQYHSNNKVSEEEGLKSVLEGRADRWIPDLSPGHGDYLYAIINIFYVLPRFADQYSNSVGRPVWGVKRPALSHGAVVQLLSLLPKAKVVYVYRDIFACARSAKARKFIENEDGAAKMAEEWRRNLSEIINKPDHGGICLIKYEDLVADPGREIARLEEATGVRGINPAVMKVRVNAWEGEGDAVNQYIPPSDLSGGEREVIRKIAGDLIDRLYP
;
A
#
# COMPACT_ATOMS: atom_id res chain seq x y z
N MET A 1 8.81 -7.77 -10.82
CA MET A 1 10.09 -8.36 -10.41
C MET A 1 10.03 -9.84 -10.75
N LYS A 2 11.08 -10.43 -11.34
CA LYS A 2 11.11 -11.89 -11.59
C LYS A 2 11.80 -12.56 -10.39
N ILE A 3 11.11 -13.48 -9.74
CA ILE A 3 11.65 -14.27 -8.63
C ILE A 3 12.00 -15.65 -9.21
N GLU A 4 13.26 -16.04 -9.14
CA GLU A 4 13.77 -17.28 -9.76
C GLU A 4 13.69 -18.51 -8.85
N VAL A 5 13.29 -18.31 -7.59
CA VAL A 5 13.08 -19.36 -6.60
C VAL A 5 11.60 -19.51 -6.28
N SER A 6 11.20 -20.69 -5.81
CA SER A 6 9.83 -20.92 -5.35
C SER A 6 9.51 -20.00 -4.17
N LEU A 7 8.28 -19.48 -4.16
CA LEU A 7 7.80 -18.75 -2.99
C LEU A 7 7.46 -19.74 -1.86
N PRO A 8 7.63 -19.34 -0.59
CA PRO A 8 7.18 -20.12 0.55
C PRO A 8 5.68 -20.43 0.48
N GLU A 9 5.23 -21.52 1.10
CA GLU A 9 3.82 -21.93 1.14
C GLU A 9 2.88 -20.79 1.58
N ALA A 10 3.35 -19.94 2.50
CA ALA A 10 2.56 -18.80 2.97
C ALA A 10 2.25 -17.77 1.90
N ALA A 11 3.06 -17.64 0.85
CA ALA A 11 2.72 -16.81 -0.31
C ALA A 11 1.43 -17.28 -1.00
N MET A 12 1.17 -18.59 -0.91
CA MET A 12 0.01 -19.22 -1.52
C MET A 12 -1.21 -19.25 -0.61
N THR A 13 -1.11 -18.86 0.66
CA THR A 13 -2.24 -18.88 1.60
C THR A 13 -2.64 -17.49 2.08
N LEU A 14 -1.67 -16.59 2.26
CA LEU A 14 -1.91 -15.24 2.75
C LEU A 14 -2.62 -14.39 1.70
N SER A 15 -3.71 -13.75 2.11
CA SER A 15 -4.53 -12.91 1.23
C SER A 15 -4.88 -11.55 1.88
N PRO A 16 -3.88 -10.76 2.32
CA PRO A 16 -4.15 -9.50 3.00
C PRO A 16 -4.78 -8.46 2.06
N LEU A 17 -5.54 -7.55 2.66
CA LEU A 17 -5.96 -6.31 2.02
C LEU A 17 -4.84 -5.27 2.14
N ILE A 18 -4.48 -4.65 1.02
CA ILE A 18 -3.57 -3.51 0.96
C ILE A 18 -4.41 -2.27 0.66
N VAL A 19 -4.65 -1.44 1.68
CA VAL A 19 -5.42 -0.19 1.51
C VAL A 19 -4.47 0.96 1.26
N THR A 20 -4.58 1.58 0.09
CA THR A 20 -3.71 2.70 -0.29
C THR A 20 -4.43 3.73 -1.17
N ALA A 21 -3.71 4.78 -1.52
CA ALA A 21 -4.16 5.94 -2.27
C ALA A 21 -2.98 6.61 -2.97
N PRO A 22 -3.22 7.44 -3.99
CA PRO A 22 -2.13 8.14 -4.68
C PRO A 22 -1.40 9.13 -3.77
N VAL A 23 -2.11 9.75 -2.82
CA VAL A 23 -1.58 10.64 -1.77
C VAL A 23 -2.40 10.50 -0.49
N GLU A 24 -1.96 11.12 0.60
CA GLU A 24 -2.79 11.32 1.79
C GLU A 24 -4.11 12.03 1.45
N ARG A 25 -5.04 12.01 2.41
CA ARG A 25 -6.30 12.78 2.34
C ARG A 25 -7.30 12.33 1.24
N SER A 26 -7.00 11.20 0.59
CA SER A 26 -7.88 10.55 -0.39
C SER A 26 -8.94 9.63 0.24
N GLY A 27 -8.93 9.45 1.57
CA GLY A 27 -9.96 8.68 2.28
C GLY A 27 -9.56 7.26 2.70
N THR A 28 -8.27 6.92 2.73
CA THR A 28 -7.78 5.60 3.20
C THR A 28 -8.21 5.28 4.63
N THR A 29 -8.25 6.28 5.53
CA THR A 29 -8.77 6.11 6.89
C THR A 29 -10.29 5.81 6.90
N LEU A 30 -11.06 6.35 5.96
CA LEU A 30 -12.48 5.99 5.82
C LEU A 30 -12.62 4.53 5.40
N ILE A 31 -11.84 4.08 4.41
CA ILE A 31 -11.81 2.68 3.98
C ILE A 31 -11.42 1.76 5.14
N GLN A 32 -10.38 2.12 5.91
CA GLN A 32 -9.97 1.37 7.09
C GLN A 32 -11.13 1.23 8.09
N ARG A 33 -11.84 2.33 8.39
CA ARG A 33 -12.99 2.32 9.30
C ARG A 33 -14.14 1.48 8.78
N LEU A 34 -14.43 1.52 7.47
CA LEU A 34 -15.44 0.66 6.85
C LEU A 34 -15.09 -0.81 7.03
N ILE A 35 -13.85 -1.22 6.71
CA ILE A 35 -13.37 -2.59 6.90
C ILE A 35 -13.48 -3.01 8.37
N CYS A 36 -13.01 -2.20 9.31
CA CYS A 36 -13.09 -2.51 10.74
C CYS A 36 -14.52 -2.55 11.29
N SER A 37 -15.47 -1.87 10.64
CA SER A 37 -16.88 -1.90 11.02
C SER A 37 -17.66 -3.12 10.52
N SER A 38 -17.06 -3.92 9.64
CA SER A 38 -17.64 -5.18 9.17
C SER A 38 -17.73 -6.21 10.30
N ASN A 39 -18.26 -7.40 10.02
CA ASN A 39 -18.34 -8.49 11.00
C ASN A 39 -17.07 -9.34 11.07
N ASN A 40 -16.32 -9.44 9.96
CA ASN A 40 -15.20 -10.38 9.80
C ASN A 40 -13.89 -9.69 9.38
N GLY A 41 -13.89 -8.35 9.26
CA GLY A 41 -12.76 -7.56 8.79
C GLY A 41 -11.99 -6.85 9.90
N ILE A 42 -10.67 -6.72 9.74
CA ILE A 42 -9.81 -5.81 10.49
C ILE A 42 -8.76 -5.18 9.56
N CYS A 43 -8.54 -3.87 9.66
CA CYS A 43 -7.51 -3.19 8.88
C CYS A 43 -6.57 -2.43 9.81
N TYR A 44 -5.33 -2.90 9.90
CA TYR A 44 -4.29 -2.32 10.72
C TYR A 44 -3.80 -1.00 10.12
N GLY A 45 -3.36 -0.10 11.00
CA GLY A 45 -2.87 1.22 10.62
C GLY A 45 -1.45 1.22 10.03
N GLU A 46 -0.86 2.40 9.98
CA GLU A 46 0.39 2.65 9.29
C GLU A 46 1.60 2.00 9.96
N ASN A 47 1.62 1.83 11.29
CA ASN A 47 2.75 1.26 12.02
C ASN A 47 3.13 -0.14 11.51
N LEU A 48 2.15 -1.06 11.46
CA LEU A 48 2.38 -2.42 10.96
C LEU A 48 2.76 -2.40 9.46
N PHE A 49 2.19 -1.48 8.68
CA PHE A 49 2.52 -1.39 7.27
C PHE A 49 3.94 -0.83 7.03
N VAL A 50 4.43 0.09 7.86
CA VAL A 50 5.82 0.55 7.79
C VAL A 50 6.77 -0.63 7.94
N GLU A 51 6.54 -1.49 8.94
CA GLU A 51 7.35 -2.69 9.16
C GLU A 51 7.28 -3.67 7.97
N PHE A 52 6.11 -3.83 7.35
CA PHE A 52 5.95 -4.64 6.13
C PHE A 52 6.77 -4.07 4.97
N LEU A 53 6.78 -2.76 4.79
CA LEU A 53 7.52 -2.11 3.71
C LEU A 53 9.03 -2.16 3.93
N ASP A 54 9.48 -2.06 5.18
CA ASP A 54 10.90 -2.22 5.51
C ASP A 54 11.37 -3.64 5.20
N MET A 55 10.56 -4.65 5.57
CA MET A 55 10.83 -6.04 5.21
C MET A 55 10.76 -6.28 3.70
N LEU A 56 9.80 -5.68 3.01
CA LEU A 56 9.71 -5.74 1.55
C LEU A 56 10.99 -5.17 0.90
N ALA A 57 11.41 -3.98 1.31
CA ALA A 57 12.59 -3.31 0.76
C ALA A 57 13.85 -4.14 1.00
N TYR A 58 14.02 -4.67 2.22
CA TYR A 58 15.11 -5.59 2.54
C TYR A 58 15.09 -6.83 1.64
N THR A 59 13.97 -7.53 1.57
CA THR A 59 13.84 -8.77 0.77
C THR A 59 14.07 -8.52 -0.72
N VAL A 60 13.50 -7.45 -1.29
CA VAL A 60 13.73 -7.09 -2.70
C VAL A 60 15.20 -6.77 -2.96
N SER A 61 15.83 -6.00 -2.08
CA SER A 61 17.26 -5.66 -2.20
C SER A 61 18.12 -6.93 -2.17
N LYS A 62 17.82 -7.88 -1.29
CA LYS A 62 18.54 -9.15 -1.20
C LYS A 62 18.29 -10.08 -2.38
N ILE A 63 17.06 -10.15 -2.89
CA ILE A 63 16.76 -10.87 -4.15
C ILE A 63 17.64 -10.31 -5.27
N GLN A 64 17.65 -8.98 -5.46
CA GLN A 64 18.44 -8.36 -6.52
C GLN A 64 19.94 -8.62 -6.35
N TYR A 65 20.47 -8.45 -5.13
CA TYR A 65 21.88 -8.68 -4.86
C TYR A 65 22.29 -10.12 -5.15
N HIS A 66 21.59 -11.10 -4.60
CA HIS A 66 21.96 -12.50 -4.79
C HIS A 66 21.73 -12.94 -6.24
N SER A 67 20.64 -12.53 -6.89
CA SER A 67 20.42 -12.88 -8.30
C SER A 67 21.53 -12.34 -9.21
N ASN A 68 22.08 -11.15 -8.92
CA ASN A 68 23.19 -10.59 -9.70
C ASN A 68 24.54 -11.28 -9.43
N ASN A 69 24.71 -11.91 -8.26
CA ASN A 69 25.97 -12.54 -7.85
C ASN A 69 25.95 -14.07 -7.91
N LYS A 70 24.82 -14.67 -8.33
CA LYS A 70 24.55 -16.11 -8.29
C LYS A 70 25.72 -16.98 -8.77
N VAL A 71 26.25 -16.72 -9.96
CA VAL A 71 27.34 -17.52 -10.55
C VAL A 71 28.58 -17.51 -9.66
N SER A 72 28.97 -16.33 -9.18
CA SER A 72 30.14 -16.19 -8.30
C SER A 72 29.94 -16.87 -6.96
N GLU A 73 28.74 -16.75 -6.36
CA GLU A 73 28.42 -17.41 -5.08
C GLU A 73 28.44 -18.94 -5.21
N GLU A 74 27.85 -19.49 -6.27
CA GLU A 74 27.80 -20.93 -6.53
C GLU A 74 29.19 -21.52 -6.83
N GLU A 75 30.00 -20.83 -7.64
CA GLU A 75 31.37 -21.26 -7.93
C GLU A 75 32.28 -21.18 -6.70
N GLY A 76 32.13 -20.12 -5.89
CA GLY A 76 32.85 -19.94 -4.63
C GLY A 76 32.57 -21.07 -3.65
N LEU A 77 31.28 -21.35 -3.39
CA LEU A 77 30.87 -22.46 -2.51
C LEU A 77 31.37 -23.81 -3.04
N LYS A 78 31.20 -24.08 -4.34
CA LYS A 78 31.67 -25.32 -4.97
C LYS A 78 33.18 -25.50 -4.80
N SER A 79 33.97 -24.45 -5.05
CA SER A 79 35.42 -24.47 -4.89
C SER A 79 35.84 -24.85 -3.47
N VAL A 80 35.22 -24.24 -2.46
CA VAL A 80 35.51 -24.53 -1.05
C VAL A 80 35.13 -25.97 -0.67
N LEU A 81 33.97 -26.46 -1.12
CA LEU A 81 33.53 -27.83 -0.87
C LEU A 81 34.43 -28.89 -1.55
N GLU A 82 35.08 -28.53 -2.66
CA GLU A 82 36.11 -29.35 -3.31
C GLU A 82 37.50 -29.24 -2.66
N GLY A 83 37.61 -28.56 -1.51
CA GLY A 83 38.84 -28.41 -0.72
C GLY A 83 39.78 -27.28 -1.18
N ARG A 84 39.36 -26.45 -2.14
CA ARG A 84 40.16 -25.33 -2.67
C ARG A 84 39.91 -24.06 -1.86
N ALA A 85 40.50 -24.03 -0.66
CA ALA A 85 40.42 -22.91 0.30
C ALA A 85 41.67 -21.99 0.28
N ASP A 86 42.57 -22.19 -0.68
CA ASP A 86 43.84 -21.46 -0.86
C ASP A 86 43.71 -20.16 -1.66
N ARG A 87 42.48 -19.67 -1.85
CA ARG A 87 42.15 -18.52 -2.71
C ARG A 87 41.47 -17.41 -1.92
N TRP A 88 41.39 -16.23 -2.51
CA TRP A 88 40.60 -15.11 -1.98
C TRP A 88 39.11 -15.45 -2.09
N ILE A 89 38.43 -15.59 -0.94
CA ILE A 89 36.99 -15.94 -0.83
C ILE A 89 36.29 -14.82 -0.04
N PRO A 90 36.02 -13.67 -0.66
CA PRO A 90 35.42 -12.53 0.04
C PRO A 90 33.95 -12.79 0.38
N ASP A 91 33.27 -13.56 -0.46
CA ASP A 91 31.84 -13.84 -0.37
C ASP A 91 31.62 -15.36 -0.40
N LEU A 92 31.10 -15.91 0.70
CA LEU A 92 30.74 -17.31 0.83
C LEU A 92 29.36 -17.41 1.50
N SER A 93 28.41 -18.02 0.81
CA SER A 93 27.03 -18.20 1.28
C SER A 93 26.60 -19.66 1.11
N PRO A 94 25.53 -20.11 1.80
CA PRO A 94 24.89 -21.39 1.50
C PRO A 94 24.39 -21.42 0.04
N GLY A 95 23.99 -22.62 -0.43
CA GLY A 95 23.48 -22.78 -1.79
C GLY A 95 22.43 -21.72 -2.16
N HIS A 96 22.62 -21.07 -3.31
CA HIS A 96 21.91 -19.85 -3.70
C HIS A 96 20.38 -19.98 -3.57
N GLY A 97 19.82 -21.10 -4.02
CA GLY A 97 18.37 -21.36 -3.96
C GLY A 97 17.83 -21.40 -2.53
N ASP A 98 18.45 -22.21 -1.66
CA ASP A 98 18.02 -22.37 -0.26
C ASP A 98 18.23 -21.10 0.55
N TYR A 99 19.34 -20.40 0.31
CA TYR A 99 19.64 -19.16 1.00
C TYR A 99 18.66 -18.05 0.61
N LEU A 100 18.37 -17.90 -0.69
CA LEU A 100 17.40 -16.92 -1.15
C LEU A 100 15.98 -17.25 -0.69
N TYR A 101 15.60 -18.54 -0.65
CA TYR A 101 14.35 -18.99 -0.06
C TYR A 101 14.24 -18.59 1.42
N ALA A 102 15.30 -18.77 2.20
CA ALA A 102 15.33 -18.37 3.61
C ALA A 102 15.15 -16.85 3.79
N ILE A 103 15.83 -16.03 2.97
CA ILE A 103 15.68 -14.58 2.96
C ILE A 103 14.25 -14.16 2.63
N ILE A 104 13.65 -14.78 1.60
CA ILE A 104 12.27 -14.52 1.22
C ILE A 104 11.31 -14.92 2.35
N ASN A 105 11.59 -16.01 3.08
CA ASN A 105 10.74 -16.45 4.19
C ASN A 105 10.70 -15.46 5.36
N ILE A 106 11.73 -14.62 5.55
CA ILE A 106 11.76 -13.56 6.57
C ILE A 106 10.61 -12.57 6.36
N PHE A 107 10.33 -12.20 5.10
CA PHE A 107 9.23 -11.29 4.77
C PHE A 107 7.87 -11.79 5.29
N TYR A 108 7.64 -13.11 5.32
CA TYR A 108 6.36 -13.70 5.72
C TYR A 108 6.15 -13.81 7.23
N VAL A 109 7.15 -13.47 8.06
CA VAL A 109 7.01 -13.57 9.53
C VAL A 109 5.86 -12.67 10.02
N LEU A 110 5.87 -11.39 9.67
CA LEU A 110 4.84 -10.44 10.10
C LEU A 110 3.47 -10.69 9.43
N PRO A 111 3.38 -10.93 8.10
CA PRO A 111 2.12 -11.33 7.47
C PRO A 111 1.47 -12.57 8.09
N ARG A 112 2.24 -13.62 8.41
CA ARG A 112 1.71 -14.82 9.08
C ARG A 112 1.18 -14.48 10.47
N PHE A 113 1.90 -13.67 11.23
CA PHE A 113 1.46 -13.26 12.56
C PHE A 113 0.14 -12.47 12.48
N ALA A 114 0.05 -11.49 11.58
CA ALA A 114 -1.14 -10.69 11.39
C ALA A 114 -2.35 -11.55 10.95
N ASP A 115 -2.11 -12.51 10.06
CA ASP A 115 -3.11 -13.48 9.62
C ASP A 115 -3.61 -14.36 10.79
N GLN A 116 -2.70 -15.00 11.51
CA GLN A 116 -3.03 -15.85 12.67
C GLN A 116 -3.77 -15.08 13.76
N TYR A 117 -3.31 -13.87 14.08
CA TYR A 117 -3.96 -13.03 15.08
C TYR A 117 -5.36 -12.59 14.62
N SER A 118 -5.50 -12.19 13.36
CA SER A 118 -6.81 -11.80 12.82
C SER A 118 -7.82 -12.95 12.88
N ASN A 119 -7.38 -14.18 12.58
CA ASN A 119 -8.19 -15.39 12.73
C ASN A 119 -8.56 -15.65 14.20
N SER A 120 -7.61 -15.49 15.14
CA SER A 120 -7.86 -15.78 16.55
C SER A 120 -8.86 -14.82 17.21
N VAL A 121 -9.01 -13.60 16.69
CA VAL A 121 -10.01 -12.62 17.15
C VAL A 121 -11.31 -12.65 16.32
N GLY A 122 -11.50 -13.67 15.48
CA GLY A 122 -12.73 -13.83 14.67
C GLY A 122 -12.84 -12.84 13.51
N ARG A 123 -11.72 -12.24 13.06
CA ARG A 123 -11.63 -11.26 11.97
C ARG A 123 -10.73 -11.77 10.84
N PRO A 124 -11.07 -12.90 10.17
CA PRO A 124 -10.17 -13.57 9.23
C PRO A 124 -9.83 -12.76 7.97
N VAL A 125 -10.59 -11.72 7.64
CA VAL A 125 -10.24 -10.81 6.54
C VAL A 125 -9.45 -9.66 7.12
N TRP A 126 -8.15 -9.64 6.87
CA TRP A 126 -7.27 -8.63 7.45
C TRP A 126 -6.54 -7.81 6.39
N GLY A 127 -6.05 -6.65 6.78
CA GLY A 127 -5.23 -5.83 5.89
C GLY A 127 -4.44 -4.76 6.61
N VAL A 128 -3.66 -4.01 5.84
CA VAL A 128 -2.83 -2.90 6.30
C VAL A 128 -3.15 -1.65 5.46
N LYS A 129 -3.10 -0.47 6.09
CA LYS A 129 -3.40 0.81 5.44
C LYS A 129 -2.21 1.76 5.45
N ARG A 130 -1.80 2.23 4.27
CA ARG A 130 -0.84 3.32 4.11
C ARG A 130 -1.14 4.10 2.82
N PRO A 131 -1.37 5.43 2.87
CA PRO A 131 -1.49 6.24 1.67
C PRO A 131 -0.15 6.39 0.93
N ALA A 132 -0.17 6.99 -0.26
CA ALA A 132 1.02 7.37 -1.02
C ALA A 132 1.95 6.19 -1.37
N LEU A 133 1.39 4.99 -1.55
CA LEU A 133 2.19 3.85 -1.99
C LEU A 133 2.49 3.97 -3.48
N SER A 134 3.76 3.87 -3.85
CA SER A 134 4.18 3.88 -5.25
C SER A 134 3.66 2.63 -5.97
N HIS A 135 3.40 2.74 -7.26
CA HIS A 135 3.04 1.60 -8.10
C HIS A 135 4.10 0.48 -8.04
N GLY A 136 5.39 0.84 -8.01
CA GLY A 136 6.48 -0.11 -7.86
C GLY A 136 6.37 -0.95 -6.58
N ALA A 137 6.04 -0.32 -5.44
CA ALA A 137 5.83 -1.02 -4.19
C ALA A 137 4.57 -1.91 -4.23
N VAL A 138 3.48 -1.46 -4.88
CA VAL A 138 2.29 -2.29 -5.11
C VAL A 138 2.64 -3.55 -5.92
N VAL A 139 3.39 -3.40 -7.01
CA VAL A 139 3.84 -4.53 -7.85
C VAL A 139 4.75 -5.48 -7.08
N GLN A 140 5.65 -4.96 -6.25
CA GLN A 140 6.54 -5.78 -5.41
C GLN A 140 5.75 -6.55 -4.36
N LEU A 141 4.78 -5.92 -3.68
CA LEU A 141 3.88 -6.59 -2.74
C LEU A 141 3.10 -7.71 -3.43
N LEU A 142 2.48 -7.45 -4.58
CA LEU A 142 1.73 -8.47 -5.32
C LEU A 142 2.62 -9.59 -5.87
N SER A 143 3.91 -9.33 -6.09
CA SER A 143 4.88 -10.37 -6.49
C SER A 143 5.20 -11.34 -5.35
N LEU A 144 5.14 -10.89 -4.08
CA LEU A 144 5.39 -11.72 -2.89
C LEU A 144 4.08 -12.19 -2.22
N LEU A 145 2.98 -11.50 -2.44
CA LEU A 145 1.66 -11.84 -1.91
C LEU A 145 0.67 -11.95 -3.07
N PRO A 146 0.76 -13.00 -3.90
CA PRO A 146 -0.03 -13.12 -5.13
C PRO A 146 -1.54 -13.21 -4.89
N LYS A 147 -1.98 -13.51 -3.67
CA LYS A 147 -3.40 -13.51 -3.27
C LYS A 147 -3.83 -12.25 -2.51
N ALA A 148 -2.93 -11.28 -2.30
CA ALA A 148 -3.31 -10.01 -1.72
C ALA A 148 -4.24 -9.25 -2.65
N LYS A 149 -5.10 -8.42 -2.05
CA LYS A 149 -6.03 -7.55 -2.77
C LYS A 149 -5.74 -6.11 -2.43
N VAL A 150 -5.61 -5.24 -3.42
CA VAL A 150 -5.36 -3.81 -3.22
C VAL A 150 -6.68 -3.08 -3.27
N VAL A 151 -7.02 -2.34 -2.21
CA VAL A 151 -8.09 -1.35 -2.24
C VAL A 151 -7.43 0.01 -2.46
N TYR A 152 -7.57 0.54 -3.67
CA TYR A 152 -6.93 1.77 -4.10
C TYR A 152 -7.97 2.88 -4.19
N VAL A 153 -8.02 3.73 -3.15
CA VAL A 153 -8.95 4.85 -3.10
C VAL A 153 -8.29 6.12 -3.63
N TYR A 154 -8.93 6.77 -4.59
CA TYR A 154 -8.45 8.04 -5.16
C TYR A 154 -9.53 9.12 -5.06
N ARG A 155 -9.09 10.37 -5.07
CA ARG A 155 -9.91 11.56 -4.82
C ARG A 155 -9.39 12.74 -5.64
N ASP A 156 -10.25 13.73 -5.89
CA ASP A 156 -9.86 15.00 -6.50
C ASP A 156 -8.68 15.61 -5.73
N ILE A 157 -7.59 15.89 -6.45
CA ILE A 157 -6.36 16.45 -5.90
C ILE A 157 -6.57 17.82 -5.26
N PHE A 158 -7.49 18.65 -5.75
CA PHE A 158 -7.82 19.92 -5.09
C PHE A 158 -8.48 19.67 -3.74
N ALA A 159 -9.34 18.65 -3.63
CA ALA A 159 -9.96 18.28 -2.35
C ALA A 159 -8.92 17.71 -1.37
N CYS A 160 -7.98 16.90 -1.85
CA CYS A 160 -6.84 16.41 -1.08
C CYS A 160 -5.99 17.57 -0.56
N ALA A 161 -5.57 18.48 -1.44
CA ALA A 161 -4.72 19.62 -1.10
C ALA A 161 -5.39 20.57 -0.10
N ARG A 162 -6.69 20.89 -0.27
CA ARG A 162 -7.45 21.68 0.73
C ARG A 162 -7.47 21.01 2.10
N SER A 163 -7.66 19.68 2.14
CA SER A 163 -7.62 18.94 3.39
C SER A 163 -6.21 18.85 3.98
N ALA A 164 -5.18 18.76 3.15
CA ALA A 164 -3.78 18.71 3.57
C ALA A 164 -3.33 20.06 4.15
N LYS A 165 -3.74 21.16 3.52
CA LYS A 165 -3.49 22.53 4.00
C LYS A 165 -4.13 22.80 5.36
N ALA A 166 -5.37 22.37 5.57
CA ALA A 166 -6.02 22.44 6.89
C ALA A 166 -5.26 21.68 7.99
N ARG A 167 -4.49 20.66 7.59
CA ARG A 167 -3.64 19.86 8.47
C ARG A 167 -2.18 20.35 8.52
N LYS A 168 -1.87 21.47 7.87
CA LYS A 168 -0.52 22.03 7.72
C LYS A 168 0.48 21.07 7.05
N PHE A 169 -0.01 20.14 6.22
CA PHE A 169 0.85 19.30 5.38
C PHE A 169 1.31 20.04 4.12
N ILE A 170 0.58 21.09 3.74
CA ILE A 170 0.91 22.03 2.68
C ILE A 170 0.82 23.43 3.26
N GLU A 171 1.89 24.20 3.13
CA GLU A 171 1.96 25.58 3.63
C GLU A 171 2.14 26.60 2.49
N ASN A 172 2.51 26.15 1.29
CA ASN A 172 2.86 26.99 0.15
C ASN A 172 2.73 26.22 -1.19
N GLU A 173 3.07 26.91 -2.29
CA GLU A 173 3.01 26.38 -3.66
C GLU A 173 3.94 25.19 -3.90
N ASP A 174 5.11 25.13 -3.25
CA ASP A 174 6.03 23.98 -3.36
C ASP A 174 5.43 22.71 -2.73
N GLY A 175 4.80 22.84 -1.55
CA GLY A 175 4.05 21.74 -0.95
C GLY A 175 2.88 21.26 -1.81
N ALA A 176 2.17 22.19 -2.45
CA ALA A 176 1.10 21.87 -3.39
C ALA A 176 1.62 21.18 -4.65
N ALA A 177 2.77 21.62 -5.18
CA ALA A 177 3.43 21.01 -6.33
C ALA A 177 3.85 19.57 -6.03
N LYS A 178 4.55 19.33 -4.92
CA LYS A 178 4.99 17.98 -4.49
C LYS A 178 3.81 17.01 -4.35
N MET A 179 2.73 17.44 -3.71
CA MET A 179 1.53 16.60 -3.59
C MET A 179 0.90 16.32 -4.97
N ALA A 180 0.84 17.30 -5.88
CA ALA A 180 0.31 17.10 -7.22
C ALA A 180 1.16 16.16 -8.07
N GLU A 181 2.49 16.26 -7.98
CA GLU A 181 3.43 15.36 -8.65
C GLU A 181 3.28 13.93 -8.15
N GLU A 182 3.21 13.74 -6.84
CA GLU A 182 3.01 12.43 -6.24
C GLU A 182 1.65 11.83 -6.61
N TRP A 183 0.58 12.64 -6.55
CA TRP A 183 -0.76 12.21 -6.97
C TRP A 183 -0.78 11.77 -8.42
N ARG A 184 -0.22 12.58 -9.32
CA ARG A 184 -0.15 12.28 -10.75
C ARG A 184 0.65 11.00 -10.99
N ARG A 185 1.85 10.90 -10.43
CA ARG A 185 2.73 9.74 -10.58
C ARG A 185 2.03 8.46 -10.12
N ASN A 186 1.57 8.43 -8.89
CA ASN A 186 1.00 7.23 -8.29
C ASN A 186 -0.33 6.83 -8.93
N LEU A 187 -1.20 7.80 -9.28
CA LEU A 187 -2.51 7.51 -9.86
C LEU A 187 -2.42 7.12 -11.33
N SER A 188 -1.61 7.83 -12.13
CA SER A 188 -1.52 7.59 -13.59
C SER A 188 -1.05 6.18 -13.92
N GLU A 189 -0.11 5.63 -13.15
CA GLU A 189 0.40 4.28 -13.35
C GLU A 189 -0.66 3.21 -13.08
N ILE A 190 -1.50 3.42 -12.07
CA ILE A 190 -2.55 2.47 -11.67
C ILE A 190 -3.73 2.49 -12.66
N ILE A 191 -4.23 3.67 -13.03
CA ILE A 191 -5.41 3.79 -13.91
C ILE A 191 -5.13 3.42 -15.37
N ASN A 192 -3.89 3.58 -15.83
CA ASN A 192 -3.52 3.25 -17.22
C ASN A 192 -3.24 1.74 -17.40
N LYS A 193 -3.26 0.96 -16.30
CA LYS A 193 -3.01 -0.49 -16.32
C LYS A 193 -4.10 -1.22 -15.50
N PRO A 194 -5.33 -1.30 -16.01
CA PRO A 194 -6.46 -1.87 -15.26
C PRO A 194 -6.31 -3.38 -14.96
N ASP A 195 -5.46 -4.10 -15.70
CA ASP A 195 -5.32 -5.56 -15.64
C ASP A 195 -4.36 -6.05 -14.54
N HIS A 196 -4.27 -5.36 -13.41
CA HIS A 196 -3.35 -5.73 -12.33
C HIS A 196 -3.82 -6.88 -11.45
N GLY A 197 -4.95 -7.52 -11.75
CA GLY A 197 -5.45 -8.70 -11.02
C GLY A 197 -5.49 -8.50 -9.50
N GLY A 198 -6.63 -8.08 -8.97
CA GLY A 198 -6.78 -7.89 -7.52
C GLY A 198 -6.64 -6.45 -7.03
N ILE A 199 -6.72 -5.45 -7.92
CA ILE A 199 -6.90 -4.04 -7.53
C ILE A 199 -8.38 -3.65 -7.63
N CYS A 200 -8.97 -3.26 -6.50
CA CYS A 200 -10.28 -2.62 -6.40
C CYS A 200 -10.10 -1.10 -6.37
N LEU A 201 -10.48 -0.42 -7.45
CA LEU A 201 -10.43 1.03 -7.56
C LEU A 201 -11.72 1.65 -7.01
N ILE A 202 -11.57 2.54 -6.03
CA ILE A 202 -12.67 3.30 -5.43
C ILE A 202 -12.43 4.79 -5.65
N LYS A 203 -13.33 5.44 -6.37
CA LYS A 203 -13.38 6.90 -6.44
C LYS A 203 -14.07 7.41 -5.18
N TYR A 204 -13.41 8.27 -4.41
CA TYR A 204 -13.93 8.78 -3.15
C TYR A 204 -15.27 9.51 -3.34
N GLU A 205 -15.41 10.26 -4.42
CA GLU A 205 -16.62 11.00 -4.76
C GLU A 205 -17.80 10.05 -5.00
N ASP A 206 -17.56 8.92 -5.67
CA ASP A 206 -18.59 7.89 -5.89
C ASP A 206 -18.98 7.23 -4.57
N LEU A 207 -18.00 6.94 -3.70
CA LEU A 207 -18.25 6.37 -2.38
C LEU A 207 -19.10 7.30 -1.50
N VAL A 208 -18.93 8.62 -1.62
CA VAL A 208 -19.76 9.60 -0.89
C VAL A 208 -21.14 9.75 -1.53
N ALA A 209 -21.24 9.73 -2.86
CA ALA A 209 -22.48 9.94 -3.59
C ALA A 209 -23.43 8.73 -3.50
N ASP A 210 -22.90 7.51 -3.60
CA ASP A 210 -23.64 6.26 -3.51
C ASP A 210 -22.90 5.25 -2.60
N PRO A 211 -22.94 5.46 -1.27
CA PRO A 211 -22.23 4.59 -0.34
C PRO A 211 -22.70 3.13 -0.40
N GLY A 212 -23.99 2.89 -0.67
CA GLY A 212 -24.53 1.53 -0.72
C GLY A 212 -23.88 0.70 -1.82
N ARG A 213 -23.80 1.27 -3.03
CA ARG A 213 -23.16 0.63 -4.18
C ARG A 213 -21.67 0.40 -3.94
N GLU A 214 -20.94 1.41 -3.50
CA GLU A 214 -19.48 1.30 -3.33
C GLU A 214 -19.08 0.42 -2.15
N ILE A 215 -19.87 0.38 -1.07
CA ILE A 215 -19.69 -0.58 0.02
C ILE A 215 -19.92 -2.01 -0.49
N ALA A 216 -20.98 -2.27 -1.24
CA ALA A 216 -21.23 -3.60 -1.81
C ALA A 216 -20.08 -4.06 -2.71
N ARG A 217 -19.55 -3.17 -3.55
CA ARG A 217 -18.37 -3.44 -4.38
C ARG A 217 -17.11 -3.74 -3.54
N LEU A 218 -16.92 -3.01 -2.44
CA LEU A 218 -15.82 -3.26 -1.51
C LEU A 218 -15.95 -4.64 -0.84
N GLU A 219 -17.15 -5.02 -0.39
CA GLU A 219 -17.43 -6.33 0.19
C GLU A 219 -17.16 -7.46 -0.81
N GLU A 220 -17.69 -7.33 -2.03
CA GLU A 220 -17.47 -8.30 -3.12
C GLU A 220 -15.99 -8.45 -3.45
N ALA A 221 -15.29 -7.33 -3.64
CA ALA A 221 -13.88 -7.36 -4.02
C ALA A 221 -13.01 -7.96 -2.92
N THR A 222 -13.26 -7.65 -1.65
CA THR A 222 -12.35 -7.98 -0.54
C THR A 222 -12.73 -9.24 0.22
N GLY A 223 -14.02 -9.58 0.31
CA GLY A 223 -14.55 -10.66 1.14
C GLY A 223 -14.93 -10.23 2.58
N VAL A 224 -14.78 -8.94 2.91
CA VAL A 224 -15.39 -8.40 4.14
C VAL A 224 -16.91 -8.43 4.01
N ARG A 225 -17.62 -8.56 5.14
CA ARG A 225 -19.08 -8.76 5.17
C ARG A 225 -19.73 -8.01 6.33
N GLY A 226 -20.89 -7.42 6.06
CA GLY A 226 -21.66 -6.68 7.04
C GLY A 226 -21.03 -5.34 7.43
N ILE A 227 -20.42 -4.63 6.48
CA ILE A 227 -19.94 -3.25 6.71
C ILE A 227 -21.09 -2.40 7.24
N ASN A 228 -20.84 -1.64 8.31
CA ASN A 228 -21.83 -0.71 8.86
C ASN A 228 -21.82 0.61 8.06
N PRO A 229 -22.85 0.92 7.25
CA PRO A 229 -22.89 2.14 6.45
C PRO A 229 -22.98 3.41 7.31
N ALA A 230 -23.35 3.32 8.59
CA ALA A 230 -23.38 4.48 9.48
C ALA A 230 -21.99 5.12 9.68
N VAL A 231 -20.90 4.38 9.45
CA VAL A 231 -19.53 4.91 9.46
C VAL A 231 -19.36 6.09 8.51
N MET A 232 -20.09 6.11 7.39
CA MET A 232 -20.06 7.17 6.39
C MET A 232 -20.59 8.52 6.92
N LYS A 233 -21.42 8.50 7.97
CA LYS A 233 -22.00 9.70 8.56
C LYS A 233 -21.01 10.47 9.43
N VAL A 234 -19.94 9.81 9.87
CA VAL A 234 -18.95 10.38 10.79
C VAL A 234 -17.70 10.78 10.01
N ARG A 235 -17.44 12.09 9.95
CA ARG A 235 -16.27 12.66 9.27
C ARG A 235 -15.09 12.72 10.24
N VAL A 236 -14.09 11.87 10.06
CA VAL A 236 -12.87 11.85 10.89
C VAL A 236 -11.68 12.19 10.02
N ASN A 237 -10.89 13.19 10.40
CA ASN A 237 -9.72 13.57 9.62
C ASN A 237 -8.55 14.17 10.44
N ALA A 238 -8.66 14.16 11.76
CA ALA A 238 -7.68 14.62 12.75
C ALA A 238 -7.45 13.55 13.84
N TRP A 239 -6.45 13.77 14.70
CA TRP A 239 -6.18 12.91 15.85
C TRP A 239 -7.15 13.18 17.01
N GLU A 240 -7.20 12.27 17.99
CA GLU A 240 -7.94 12.51 19.23
C GLU A 240 -7.40 13.76 19.94
N GLY A 241 -8.32 14.67 20.33
CA GLY A 241 -7.97 15.98 20.89
C GLY A 241 -7.73 17.08 19.84
N GLU A 242 -7.77 16.76 18.54
CA GLU A 242 -7.69 17.74 17.45
C GLU A 242 -9.02 17.82 16.66
N GLY A 243 -9.41 19.02 16.23
CA GLY A 243 -10.66 19.24 15.48
C GLY A 243 -11.88 19.38 16.39
N ASP A 244 -13.07 19.13 15.84
CA ASP A 244 -14.30 19.18 16.63
C ASP A 244 -14.36 18.05 17.69
N ALA A 245 -14.93 18.35 18.86
CA ALA A 245 -15.01 17.42 19.98
C ALA A 245 -15.85 16.16 19.66
N VAL A 246 -16.70 16.23 18.63
CA VAL A 246 -17.66 15.18 18.28
C VAL A 246 -17.09 14.20 17.25
N ASN A 247 -16.32 14.66 16.26
CA ASN A 247 -15.89 13.82 15.13
C ASN A 247 -14.39 13.89 14.83
N GLN A 248 -13.58 14.64 15.58
CA GLN A 248 -12.17 14.86 15.26
C GLN A 248 -12.02 15.36 13.81
N TYR A 249 -12.85 16.34 13.46
CA TYR A 249 -12.93 16.91 12.12
C TYR A 249 -12.38 18.33 12.07
N ILE A 250 -11.51 18.58 11.10
CA ILE A 250 -11.04 19.90 10.71
C ILE A 250 -11.54 20.17 9.28
N PRO A 251 -12.31 21.25 9.06
CA PRO A 251 -12.78 21.60 7.72
C PRO A 251 -11.60 21.91 6.78
N PRO A 252 -11.71 21.58 5.48
CA PRO A 252 -10.67 21.92 4.50
C PRO A 252 -10.42 23.43 4.42
N SER A 253 -9.16 23.82 4.21
CA SER A 253 -8.77 25.22 4.02
C SER A 253 -8.72 25.58 2.55
N ASP A 254 -8.93 26.85 2.22
CA ASP A 254 -8.84 27.33 0.85
C ASP A 254 -7.39 27.32 0.32
N LEU A 255 -7.26 26.92 -0.94
CA LEU A 255 -6.02 27.07 -1.69
C LEU A 255 -5.90 28.49 -2.26
N SER A 256 -4.70 29.05 -2.21
CA SER A 256 -4.36 30.32 -2.87
C SER A 256 -4.45 30.18 -4.40
N GLY A 257 -4.43 31.32 -5.11
CA GLY A 257 -4.39 31.32 -6.58
C GLY A 257 -3.20 30.54 -7.13
N GLY A 258 -2.00 30.79 -6.61
CA GLY A 258 -0.77 30.12 -7.04
C GLY A 258 -0.77 28.62 -6.73
N GLU A 259 -1.28 28.21 -5.56
CA GLU A 259 -1.42 26.77 -5.23
C GLU A 259 -2.37 26.05 -6.19
N ARG A 260 -3.47 26.70 -6.60
CA ARG A 260 -4.39 26.12 -7.59
C ARG A 260 -3.75 26.04 -8.97
N GLU A 261 -3.04 27.08 -9.38
CA GLU A 261 -2.36 27.17 -10.67
C GLU A 261 -1.29 26.09 -10.81
N VAL A 262 -0.44 25.89 -9.79
CA VAL A 262 0.61 24.87 -9.83
C VAL A 262 0.04 23.45 -9.87
N ILE A 263 -1.01 23.16 -9.09
CA ILE A 263 -1.72 21.87 -9.16
C ILE A 263 -2.29 21.65 -10.55
N ARG A 264 -2.96 22.67 -11.13
CA ARG A 264 -3.55 22.59 -12.47
C ARG A 264 -2.47 22.37 -13.55
N LYS A 265 -1.33 23.05 -13.44
CA LYS A 265 -0.20 22.89 -14.36
C LYS A 265 0.36 21.46 -14.32
N ILE A 266 0.47 20.87 -13.14
CA ILE A 266 1.06 19.54 -12.96
C ILE A 266 0.07 18.43 -13.31
N ALA A 267 -1.19 18.53 -12.91
CA ALA A 267 -2.14 17.41 -12.91
C ALA A 267 -3.39 17.66 -13.78
N GLY A 268 -3.49 18.80 -14.47
CA GLY A 268 -4.70 19.27 -15.14
C GLY A 268 -5.29 18.29 -16.16
N ASP A 269 -4.45 17.70 -17.01
CA ASP A 269 -4.86 16.68 -17.99
C ASP A 269 -5.52 15.46 -17.31
N LEU A 270 -4.93 14.99 -16.21
CA LEU A 270 -5.44 13.85 -15.49
C LEU A 270 -6.72 14.18 -14.70
N ILE A 271 -6.82 15.41 -14.18
CA ILE A 271 -8.03 15.92 -13.53
C ILE A 271 -9.18 15.92 -14.54
N ASP A 272 -8.98 16.53 -15.71
CA ASP A 272 -10.02 16.67 -16.74
C ASP A 272 -10.52 15.32 -17.25
N ARG A 273 -9.64 14.31 -17.27
CA ARG A 273 -10.01 12.94 -17.64
C ARG A 273 -10.84 12.24 -16.57
N LEU A 274 -10.56 12.46 -15.29
CA LEU A 274 -11.14 11.70 -14.18
C LEU A 274 -12.36 12.39 -13.55
N TYR A 275 -12.48 13.71 -13.71
CA TYR A 275 -13.52 14.57 -13.15
C TYR A 275 -14.09 15.50 -14.24
N PRO A 276 -14.73 14.94 -15.27
CA PRO A 276 -15.33 15.72 -16.36
C PRO A 276 -16.54 16.53 -15.89
#